data_AF-A0AAV7CGD6-F1
#
_entry.id   AF-A0AAV7CGD6-F1
#
_cell.length_a   1.000
_cell.length_b   1.000
_cell.length_c   1.000
_cell.angle_alpha   90.00
_cell.angle_beta   90.00
_cell.angle_gamma   90.00
#
_symmetry.space_group_name_H-M   'P 1'
#
loop_
_entity.id
_entity.type
_entity.pdbx_description
1 polymer ?
#
loop_
_entity_poly.entity_id
_entity_poly.type
_entity_poly.pdbx_seq_one_letter_code
_entity_poly.pdbx_strand_id
1 'polypeptide(L)'
;MSSLAKDLSQAMSGGGMSQFQEAIRQELEEAMKMDLEKILSTAPESELEHTKKDLAGFQKLFHRFLQEKGPSVDWGKIQRPPEDSVSYYIMLLITVQWYKQRGPGGCIC
;
A
#
# COMPACT_ATOMS: atom_id res chain seq x y z
N MET A 1 -36.11 -8.06 -14.02
CA MET A 1 -35.29 -7.77 -12.83
C MET A 1 -33.89 -7.22 -13.15
N SER A 2 -33.50 -7.05 -14.43
CA SER A 2 -32.17 -6.53 -14.82
C SER A 2 -32.09 -5.03 -15.05
N SER A 3 -33.21 -4.32 -15.26
CA SER A 3 -33.18 -2.86 -15.46
C SER A 3 -32.92 -2.12 -14.15
N LEU A 4 -33.53 -2.55 -13.04
CA LEU A 4 -33.30 -1.93 -11.72
C LEU A 4 -31.84 -1.95 -11.28
N ALA A 5 -31.09 -3.00 -11.59
CA ALA A 5 -29.65 -3.06 -11.31
C ALA A 5 -28.84 -2.09 -12.20
N LYS A 6 -29.26 -1.91 -13.46
CA LYS A 6 -28.65 -0.94 -14.38
C LYS A 6 -28.98 0.50 -13.97
N ASP A 7 -30.22 0.76 -13.59
CA ASP A 7 -30.70 2.07 -13.14
C ASP A 7 -30.03 2.48 -11.82
N LEU A 8 -29.84 1.53 -10.89
CA LEU A 8 -29.07 1.76 -9.67
C LEU A 8 -27.60 2.03 -9.99
N SER A 9 -26.97 1.27 -10.89
CA SER A 9 -25.58 1.51 -11.29
C SER A 9 -25.38 2.87 -11.98
N GLN A 10 -26.38 3.32 -12.73
CA GLN A 10 -26.35 4.60 -13.47
C GLN A 10 -26.59 5.79 -12.53
N ALA A 11 -27.45 5.64 -11.53
CA ALA A 11 -27.61 6.62 -10.44
C ALA A 11 -26.35 6.69 -9.55
N MET A 12 -25.69 5.56 -9.30
CA MET A 12 -24.44 5.46 -8.52
C MET A 12 -23.20 6.00 -9.28
N SER A 13 -23.31 6.15 -10.60
CA SER A 13 -22.27 6.75 -11.46
C SER A 13 -22.50 8.26 -11.69
N GLY A 14 -23.61 8.82 -11.20
CA GLY A 14 -23.88 10.26 -11.23
C GLY A 14 -23.07 11.00 -10.17
N GLY A 15 -22.55 12.19 -10.49
CA GLY A 15 -21.66 13.00 -9.65
C GLY A 15 -22.16 13.38 -8.25
N GLY A 16 -23.41 13.04 -7.88
CA GLY A 16 -23.89 13.12 -6.50
C GLY A 16 -23.31 12.05 -5.58
N MET A 17 -23.00 10.85 -6.10
CA MET A 17 -22.38 9.78 -5.32
C MET A 17 -20.90 10.08 -5.01
N SER A 18 -20.18 10.77 -5.91
CA SER A 18 -18.79 11.15 -5.64
C SER A 18 -18.69 12.19 -4.53
N GLN A 19 -19.57 13.20 -4.52
CA GLN A 19 -19.64 14.19 -3.43
C GLN A 19 -20.02 13.55 -2.09
N PHE A 20 -21.00 12.64 -2.09
CA PHE A 20 -21.40 11.92 -0.88
C PHE A 20 -20.29 11.00 -0.35
N GLN A 21 -19.60 10.27 -1.25
CA GLN A 21 -18.45 9.46 -0.89
C GLN A 21 -17.29 10.30 -0.33
N GLU A 22 -17.06 11.49 -0.88
CA GLU A 22 -16.05 12.43 -0.37
C GLU A 22 -16.41 12.97 1.01
N ALA A 23 -17.67 13.34 1.24
CA ALA A 23 -18.16 13.79 2.54
C ALA A 23 -17.98 12.70 3.61
N ILE A 24 -18.37 11.46 3.32
CA ILE A 24 -18.17 10.33 4.24
C ILE A 24 -16.69 10.10 4.54
N ARG A 25 -15.81 10.24 3.53
CA ARG A 25 -14.36 10.08 3.75
C ARG A 25 -13.81 11.12 4.71
N GLN A 26 -14.20 12.38 4.52
CA GLN A 26 -13.77 13.46 5.40
C GLN A 26 -14.26 13.22 6.83
N GLU A 27 -15.52 12.83 7.00
CA GLU A 27 -16.09 12.52 8.31
C GLU A 27 -15.34 11.38 9.01
N LEU A 28 -15.03 10.29 8.28
CA LEU A 28 -14.26 9.17 8.82
C LEU A 28 -12.81 9.54 9.16
N GLU A 29 -12.17 10.39 8.35
CA GLU A 29 -10.81 10.86 8.58
C GLU A 29 -10.73 11.78 9.81
N GLU A 30 -11.71 12.67 9.98
CA GLU A 30 -11.83 13.54 11.15
C GLU A 30 -12.10 12.75 12.44
N ALA A 31 -13.05 11.82 12.40
CA ALA A 31 -13.37 10.96 13.55
C ALA A 31 -12.14 10.16 14.00
N MET A 32 -11.41 9.56 13.06
CA MET A 32 -10.17 8.85 13.37
C MET A 32 -9.13 9.76 14.00
N LYS A 33 -8.92 10.97 13.45
CA LYS A 33 -7.93 11.92 13.99
C LYS A 33 -8.25 12.27 15.46
N MET A 34 -9.53 12.52 15.76
CA MET A 34 -9.97 12.80 17.14
C MET A 34 -9.70 11.62 18.08
N ASP A 35 -9.95 10.39 17.64
CA ASP A 35 -9.71 9.20 18.47
C ASP A 35 -8.22 8.95 18.71
N LEU A 36 -7.37 9.23 17.72
CA LEU A 36 -5.91 9.16 17.86
C LEU A 36 -5.36 10.18 18.86
N GLU A 37 -5.91 11.39 18.87
CA GLU A 37 -5.53 12.43 19.85
C GLU A 37 -5.90 12.02 21.28
N LYS A 38 -7.06 11.37 21.47
CA LYS A 38 -7.45 10.80 22.78
C LYS A 38 -6.48 9.71 23.23
N ILE A 39 -6.08 8.82 22.32
CA ILE A 39 -5.12 7.76 22.63
C ILE A 39 -3.76 8.37 23.03
N LEU A 40 -3.29 9.40 22.32
CA LEU A 40 -2.05 10.11 22.68
C LEU A 40 -2.14 10.77 24.05
N SER A 41 -3.29 11.34 24.41
CA SER A 41 -3.48 11.97 25.72
C SER A 41 -3.47 10.98 26.88
N THR A 42 -3.68 9.69 26.61
CA THR A 42 -3.68 8.61 27.62
C THR A 42 -2.33 7.90 27.71
N ALA A 43 -1.42 8.15 26.76
CA ALA A 43 -0.13 7.48 26.71
C ALA A 43 0.85 8.04 27.76
N PRO A 44 1.70 7.19 28.37
CA PRO A 44 2.73 7.64 29.30
C PRO A 44 3.80 8.48 28.58
N GLU A 45 4.32 9.51 29.24
CA GLU A 45 5.26 10.48 28.67
C GLU A 45 6.55 9.83 28.13
N SER A 46 6.99 8.71 28.72
CA SER A 46 8.15 7.94 28.29
C SER A 46 7.99 7.28 26.92
N GLU A 47 6.76 6.98 26.49
CA GLU A 47 6.46 6.29 25.22
C GLU A 47 5.79 7.22 24.20
N LEU A 48 5.43 8.43 24.60
CA LEU A 48 4.65 9.39 23.81
C LEU A 48 5.26 9.65 22.43
N GLU A 49 6.58 9.84 22.34
CA GLU A 49 7.27 10.06 21.06
C GLU A 49 7.21 8.83 20.13
N HIS A 50 7.23 7.62 20.68
CA HIS A 50 7.07 6.39 19.91
C HIS A 50 5.62 6.22 19.45
N THR A 51 4.67 6.34 20.37
CA THR A 51 3.23 6.25 20.07
C THR A 51 2.82 7.29 19.03
N LYS A 52 3.35 8.52 19.10
CA LYS A 52 3.08 9.58 18.11
C LYS A 52 3.55 9.21 16.71
N LYS A 53 4.72 8.58 16.57
CA LYS A 53 5.21 8.10 15.27
C LYS A 53 4.35 6.96 14.72
N ASP A 54 3.97 6.02 15.57
CA ASP A 54 3.15 4.87 15.16
C ASP A 54 1.75 5.31 14.71
N LEU A 55 1.12 6.21 15.48
CA LEU A 55 -0.19 6.75 15.13
C LEU A 55 -0.15 7.64 13.89
N ALA A 56 0.94 8.39 13.67
CA ALA A 56 1.15 9.12 12.41
C ALA A 56 1.33 8.16 11.21
N GLY A 57 1.96 7.00 11.41
CA GLY A 57 2.03 5.94 10.41
C GLY A 57 0.66 5.36 10.11
N PHE A 58 -0.14 5.11 11.15
CA PHE A 58 -1.52 4.61 11.02
C PHE A 58 -2.40 5.58 10.22
N GLN A 59 -2.32 6.90 10.49
CA GLN A 59 -3.07 7.91 9.71
C GLN A 59 -2.77 7.83 8.21
N LYS A 60 -1.50 7.66 7.83
CA LYS A 60 -1.11 7.53 6.41
C LYS A 60 -1.69 6.27 5.77
N LEU A 61 -1.71 5.15 6.49
CA LEU A 61 -2.29 3.90 6.00
C LEU A 61 -3.80 4.02 5.83
N PHE A 62 -4.49 4.65 6.79
CA PHE A 62 -5.93 4.86 6.71
C PHE A 62 -6.31 5.82 5.59
N HIS A 63 -5.55 6.90 5.41
CA HIS A 63 -5.73 7.82 4.29
C HIS A 63 -5.57 7.10 2.94
N ARG A 64 -4.53 6.27 2.80
CA ARG A 64 -4.33 5.41 1.62
C ARG A 64 -5.49 4.42 1.42
N PHE A 65 -5.98 3.81 2.49
CA PHE A 65 -7.13 2.90 2.45
C PHE A 65 -8.40 3.59 1.93
N LEU A 66 -8.66 4.83 2.35
CA LEU A 66 -9.79 5.60 1.84
C LEU A 66 -9.59 6.05 0.37
N GLN A 67 -8.35 6.30 -0.05
CA GLN A 67 -8.04 6.71 -1.42
C GLN A 67 -8.10 5.56 -2.43
N GLU A 68 -7.67 4.36 -2.06
CA GLU A 68 -7.66 3.19 -2.93
C GLU A 68 -9.11 2.76 -3.26
N LYS A 69 -9.65 3.27 -4.36
CA LYS A 69 -10.92 2.81 -4.94
C LYS A 69 -10.64 1.70 -5.96
N GLY A 70 -11.11 0.48 -5.68
CA GLY A 70 -11.17 -0.61 -6.68
C GLY A 70 -10.41 -1.87 -6.27
N PRO A 71 -10.41 -2.91 -7.13
CA PRO A 71 -9.66 -4.12 -6.89
C PRO A 71 -8.18 -3.78 -6.80
N SER A 72 -7.55 -4.11 -5.66
CA SER A 72 -6.13 -3.85 -5.37
C SER A 72 -5.19 -4.39 -6.45
N VAL A 73 -5.65 -5.39 -7.22
CA VAL A 73 -4.92 -6.00 -8.32
C VAL A 73 -5.87 -6.24 -9.50
N ASP A 74 -5.51 -5.69 -10.66
CA ASP A 74 -6.16 -6.00 -11.94
C ASP A 74 -5.50 -7.26 -12.53
N TRP A 75 -6.16 -8.40 -12.34
CA TRP A 75 -5.66 -9.72 -12.77
C TRP A 75 -5.42 -9.81 -14.28
N GLY A 76 -6.11 -9.01 -15.10
CA GLY A 76 -5.93 -8.99 -16.55
C GLY A 76 -4.63 -8.32 -17.01
N LYS A 77 -3.99 -7.53 -16.13
CA LYS A 77 -2.72 -6.82 -16.41
C LYS A 77 -1.49 -7.56 -15.89
N ILE A 78 -1.66 -8.64 -15.15
CA ILE A 78 -0.54 -9.44 -14.64
C ILE A 78 0.08 -10.19 -15.82
N GLN A 79 1.31 -9.84 -16.15
CA GLN A 79 2.10 -10.56 -17.13
C GLN A 79 3.11 -11.48 -16.43
N ARG A 80 3.50 -12.56 -17.10
CA ARG A 80 4.60 -13.39 -16.60
C ARG A 80 5.83 -12.51 -16.44
N PRO A 81 6.55 -12.61 -15.31
CA PRO A 81 7.81 -11.91 -15.15
C PRO A 81 8.74 -12.28 -16.31
N PRO A 82 9.45 -11.33 -16.93
CA PRO A 82 10.44 -11.65 -17.96
C PRO A 82 11.53 -12.54 -17.37
N GLU A 83 12.13 -13.39 -18.20
CA GLU A 83 13.03 -14.47 -17.77
C GLU A 83 14.22 -13.96 -16.95
N ASP A 84 14.66 -12.71 -17.18
CA ASP A 84 15.76 -12.05 -16.47
C ASP A 84 15.33 -11.30 -15.19
N SER A 85 14.03 -11.19 -14.89
CA SER A 85 13.54 -10.48 -13.69
C SER A 85 13.67 -11.29 -12.40
N VAL A 86 13.82 -12.60 -12.51
CA VAL A 86 13.96 -13.52 -11.37
C VAL A 86 15.22 -14.35 -11.57
N SER A 87 16.26 -14.04 -10.81
CA SER A 87 17.49 -14.82 -10.84
C SER A 87 17.33 -16.12 -10.06
N TYR A 88 17.83 -17.22 -10.62
CA TYR A 88 17.94 -18.48 -9.91
C TYR A 88 18.98 -18.39 -8.80
N TYR A 89 18.67 -19.02 -7.66
CA TYR A 89 19.59 -19.12 -6.51
C TYR A 89 20.93 -19.76 -6.89
N ILE A 90 20.90 -20.77 -7.77
CA ILE A 90 22.10 -21.45 -8.28
C ILE A 90 23.01 -20.48 -9.03
N MET A 91 22.46 -19.58 -9.85
CA MET A 91 23.26 -18.59 -10.60
C MET A 91 23.93 -17.59 -9.65
N LEU A 92 23.23 -17.21 -8.58
CA LEU A 92 23.72 -16.33 -7.52
C LEU A 92 24.87 -17.01 -6.73
N LEU A 93 24.70 -18.28 -6.36
CA LEU A 93 25.74 -19.06 -5.69
C LEU A 93 26.99 -19.25 -6.57
N ILE A 94 26.82 -19.56 -7.85
CA ILE A 94 27.92 -19.67 -8.80
C ILE A 94 28.65 -18.33 -8.86
N THR A 95 27.96 -17.21 -9.08
CA THR A 95 28.59 -15.89 -9.18
C THR A 95 29.35 -15.51 -7.90
N VAL A 96 28.76 -15.76 -6.73
CA VAL A 96 29.40 -15.53 -5.42
C VAL A 96 30.62 -16.44 -5.23
N GLN A 97 30.52 -17.72 -5.61
CA GLN A 97 31.62 -18.67 -5.52
C GLN A 97 32.75 -18.35 -6.52
N TRP A 98 32.42 -17.88 -7.72
CA TRP A 98 33.38 -17.42 -8.73
C TRP A 98 34.12 -16.17 -8.26
N TYR A 99 33.41 -15.18 -7.70
CA TYR A 99 34.01 -13.98 -7.13
C TYR A 99 34.91 -14.30 -5.94
N LYS A 100 34.48 -15.22 -5.07
CA LYS A 100 35.27 -15.70 -3.92
C LYS A 100 36.55 -16.43 -4.34
N GLN A 101 36.53 -17.15 -5.46
CA GLN A 101 37.69 -17.91 -5.95
C GLN A 101 38.66 -17.08 -6.80
N ARG A 102 38.20 -16.04 -7.51
CA ARG A 102 39.06 -15.27 -8.41
C ARG A 102 39.49 -13.90 -7.88
N GLY A 103 38.77 -13.34 -6.89
CA GLY A 103 39.03 -11.99 -6.38
C GLY A 103 38.85 -10.88 -7.44
N PRO A 104 38.66 -9.62 -7.05
CA PRO A 104 38.61 -8.51 -8.00
C PRO A 104 40.02 -8.22 -8.52
N GLY A 105 40.42 -8.86 -9.62
CA GLY A 105 41.69 -8.55 -10.28
C GLY A 105 42.48 -9.70 -10.89
N GLY A 106 41.86 -10.83 -11.24
CA GLY A 106 42.56 -11.89 -11.98
C GLY A 106 43.00 -11.42 -13.38
N CYS A 107 44.22 -10.88 -13.49
CA CYS A 107 44.88 -10.56 -14.75
C CYS A 107 44.88 -11.79 -15.67
N ILE A 108 44.37 -11.60 -16.88
CA ILE A 108 44.55 -12.54 -17.98
C ILE A 108 45.97 -12.29 -18.49
N CYS A 109 46.89 -13.19 -18.14
CA CYS A 109 48.17 -13.32 -18.84
C CYS A 109 47.96 -14.24 -20.04
#